data_AF-A0A970HWA4-F1
#
_entry.id   AF-A0A970HWA4-F1
#
_cell.length_a   1.000
_cell.length_b   1.000
_cell.length_c   1.000
_cell.angle_alpha   90.00
_cell.angle_beta   90.00
_cell.angle_gamma   90.00
#
_symmetry.space_group_name_H-M   'P 1'
#
loop_
_entity.id
_entity.type
_entity.pdbx_description
1 polymer ?
#
loop_
_entity_poly.entity_id
_entity_poly.type
_entity_poly.pdbx_seq_one_letter_code
_entity_poly.pdbx_strand_id
1 'polypeptide(L)' 'MERIVIQGGRGLRGTVFVSGAKNAVLKLLVSALMTEELCTFRNVPRLADVTNMMHVLRGLGAQIEMTADRTVQVQAR' A
#
# COMPACT_ATOMS: atom_id res chain seq x y z
N MET A 1 11.32 3.80 20.77
CA MET A 1 9.99 3.16 20.76
C MET A 1 8.96 4.26 20.63
N GLU A 2 8.17 4.23 19.55
CA GLU A 2 6.99 5.09 19.43
C GLU A 2 5.88 4.55 20.33
N ARG A 3 5.06 5.44 20.91
CA ARG A 3 3.91 5.06 21.73
C ARG A 3 2.72 5.93 21.37
N ILE A 4 1.54 5.34 21.38
CA ILE A 4 0.27 6.06 21.33
C ILE A 4 -0.30 6.07 22.74
N VAL A 5 -0.50 7.25 23.33
CA VAL A 5 -1.14 7.41 24.64
C VAL A 5 -2.60 7.82 24.42
N ILE A 6 -3.54 7.00 24.88
CA ILE A 6 -4.98 7.22 24.69
C ILE A 6 -5.61 7.63 26.02
N GLN A 7 -6.36 8.73 26.01
CA GLN A 7 -7.20 9.15 27.13
C GLN A 7 -8.68 8.89 26.78
N GLY A 8 -9.32 8.01 27.56
CA GLY A 8 -10.71 7.62 27.34
C GLY A 8 -11.74 8.64 27.84
N GLY A 9 -13.01 8.21 27.91
CA GLY A 9 -14.11 8.98 28.50
C GLY A 9 -14.97 9.78 27.51
N ARG A 10 -14.72 9.67 26.19
CA ARG A 10 -15.51 10.33 25.14
C ARG A 10 -15.90 9.34 24.05
N GLY A 11 -17.21 9.24 23.77
CA GLY A 11 -17.70 8.45 22.63
C GLY A 11 -17.27 9.08 21.30
N LEU A 12 -16.91 8.25 20.32
CA LEU A 12 -16.54 8.72 18.99
C LEU A 12 -17.81 9.03 18.17
N ARG A 13 -17.80 10.14 17.42
CA ARG A 13 -18.85 10.51 16.47
C ARG A 13 -18.23 11.13 15.22
N GLY A 14 -18.58 10.62 14.05
CA GLY A 14 -18.07 11.11 12.77
C GLY A 14 -18.00 10.01 11.72
N THR A 15 -17.36 10.31 10.60
CA THR A 15 -17.11 9.38 9.50
C THR A 15 -15.62 9.35 9.18
N VAL A 16 -15.15 8.22 8.66
CA VAL A 16 -13.76 8.04 8.20
C VAL A 16 -13.77 7.36 6.84
N PHE A 17 -12.80 7.70 6.00
CA PHE A 17 -12.59 7.01 4.73
C PHE A 17 -11.74 5.77 4.95
N VAL A 18 -12.28 4.62 4.56
CA VAL A 18 -11.56 3.34 4.63
C VAL A 18 -10.60 3.26 3.44
N SER A 19 -9.35 2.91 3.73
CA SER A 19 -8.34 2.70 2.69
C SER A 19 -8.51 1.33 2.03
N GLY A 20 -7.89 1.10 0.87
CA GLY A 20 -7.97 -0.20 0.19
C GLY A 20 -7.53 -1.37 1.06
N ALA A 21 -8.07 -2.56 0.75
CA ALA A 21 -7.85 -3.76 1.53
C ALA A 21 -6.40 -4.24 1.41
N LYS A 22 -5.63 -4.17 2.52
CA LYS A 22 -4.22 -4.57 2.57
C LYS A 22 -3.95 -5.92 1.91
N ASN A 23 -4.71 -6.95 2.29
CA ASN A 23 -4.49 -8.32 1.79
C ASN A 23 -4.78 -8.50 0.30
N ALA A 24 -5.64 -7.66 -0.28
CA ALA A 24 -5.87 -7.65 -1.73
C ALA A 24 -4.71 -6.94 -2.43
N VAL A 25 -4.34 -5.75 -1.95
CA VAL A 25 -3.24 -4.95 -2.50
C VAL A 25 -1.94 -5.73 -2.54
N LEU A 26 -1.57 -6.47 -1.49
CA LEU A 26 -0.34 -7.26 -1.48
C LEU A 26 -0.30 -8.29 -2.63
N LYS A 27 -1.41 -8.96 -2.93
CA LYS A 27 -1.50 -9.93 -4.03
C LYS A 27 -1.50 -9.25 -5.39
N LEU A 28 -2.19 -8.11 -5.50
CA LEU A 28 -2.25 -7.32 -6.72
C LEU A 28 -0.88 -6.77 -7.12
N LEU A 29 -0.09 -6.26 -6.17
CA LEU A 29 1.27 -5.80 -6.43
C LEU A 29 2.17 -6.92 -6.98
N VAL A 30 2.02 -8.15 -6.47
CA VAL A 30 2.75 -9.32 -6.98
C VAL A 30 2.26 -9.71 -8.37
N SER A 31 0.95 -9.63 -8.66
CA SER A 31 0.42 -9.95 -9.99
C SER A 31 0.95 -9.05 -11.11
N ALA A 32 1.46 -7.86 -10.79
CA ALA A 32 2.12 -7.00 -11.77
C ALA A 32 3.37 -7.65 -12.40
N LEU A 33 3.97 -8.66 -11.74
CA LEU A 33 5.08 -9.42 -12.29
C LEU A 33 4.68 -10.38 -13.43
N MET A 34 3.38 -10.55 -13.68
CA MET A 34 2.85 -11.45 -14.71
C MET A 34 2.66 -10.77 -16.08
N THR A 35 3.05 -9.50 -16.22
CA THR A 35 2.93 -8.73 -17.46
C THR A 35 4.11 -7.76 -17.61
N GLU A 36 4.41 -7.40 -18.86
CA GLU A 36 5.36 -6.34 -19.24
C GLU A 36 4.67 -4.97 -19.36
N GLU A 37 3.38 -4.87 -19.04
CA GLU A 37 2.67 -3.60 -19.06
C GLU A 37 2.78 -2.85 -17.72
N LEU A 38 2.75 -1.51 -17.79
CA LEU A 38 2.71 -0.66 -16.61
C LEU A 38 1.40 -0.87 -15.84
N CYS A 39 1.49 -1.51 -14.69
CA CYS A 39 0.36 -1.75 -13.81
C CYS A 39 0.16 -0.59 -12.83
N THR A 40 -1.04 0.00 -12.81
CA THR A 40 -1.39 1.11 -11.90
C THR A 40 -2.47 0.69 -10.90
N PHE A 41 -2.12 0.67 -9.61
CA PHE A 41 -3.01 0.31 -8.50
C PHE A 41 -3.40 1.55 -7.70
N ARG A 42 -4.69 1.85 -7.63
CA ARG A 42 -5.24 2.99 -6.88
C ARG A 42 -5.76 2.57 -5.51
N ASN A 43 -5.92 3.53 -4.59
CA ASN A 43 -6.42 3.31 -3.24
C ASN A 43 -5.53 2.34 -2.42
N VAL A 44 -4.22 2.41 -2.60
CA VAL A 44 -3.26 1.57 -1.87
C VAL A 44 -3.05 2.14 -0.46
N PRO A 45 -3.24 1.35 0.62
CA PRO A 45 -3.08 1.84 1.98
C PRO A 45 -1.58 2.08 2.29
N ARG A 46 -1.28 3.16 3.02
CA ARG A 46 0.08 3.49 3.46
C ARG A 46 0.43 2.72 4.72
N LEU A 47 0.84 1.46 4.55
CA LEU A 47 1.16 0.54 5.63
C LEU A 47 2.57 -0.03 5.45
N ALA A 48 3.23 -0.38 6.55
CA ALA A 48 4.56 -0.98 6.52
C ALA A 48 4.60 -2.26 5.66
N ASP A 49 3.56 -3.10 5.72
CA ASP A 49 3.44 -4.28 4.84
C ASP A 49 3.54 -3.93 3.35
N VAL A 50 2.91 -2.84 2.92
CA VAL A 50 2.92 -2.40 1.51
C VAL A 50 4.31 -1.88 1.14
N THR A 51 4.92 -1.05 1.99
CA THR A 51 6.29 -0.56 1.77
C THR A 51 7.30 -1.71 1.71
N ASN A 52 7.16 -2.70 2.59
CA ASN A 52 8.01 -3.89 2.59
C ASN A 52 7.82 -4.72 1.31
N MET A 53 6.57 -4.91 0.86
CA MET A 53 6.30 -5.58 -0.41
C MET A 53 6.93 -4.83 -1.59
N MET A 54 6.84 -3.50 -1.62
CA MET A 54 7.52 -2.70 -2.65
C MET A 54 9.03 -2.92 -2.64
N HIS A 55 9.67 -3.01 -1.46
CA HIS A 55 11.10 -3.33 -1.35
C HIS A 55 11.43 -4.73 -1.89
N VAL A 56 10.61 -5.73 -1.59
CA VAL A 56 10.77 -7.08 -2.15
C VAL A 56 10.69 -7.06 -3.68
N LEU A 57 9.67 -6.39 -4.25
CA LEU A 57 9.51 -6.30 -5.70
C LEU A 57 10.68 -5.55 -6.38
N ARG A 58 11.20 -4.49 -5.76
CA ARG A 58 12.44 -3.83 -6.23
C ARG A 58 13.63 -4.78 -6.21
N GLY A 59 13.77 -5.60 -5.17
CA GLY A 59 14.83 -6.61 -5.07
C GLY A 59 14.75 -7.68 -6.17
N LEU A 60 13.54 -7.97 -6.66
CA LEU A 60 13.32 -8.84 -7.82
C LEU A 60 13.53 -8.14 -9.17
N GLY A 61 13.80 -6.83 -9.17
CA GLY A 61 14.14 -6.06 -10.35
C GLY A 61 13.02 -5.21 -10.94
N ALA A 62 11.82 -5.23 -10.34
CA ALA A 62 10.70 -4.40 -10.77
C ALA A 62 10.93 -2.92 -10.45
N GLN A 63 10.54 -2.03 -11.36
CA GLN A 63 10.43 -0.62 -11.10
C GLN A 63 9.08 -0.35 -10.42
N ILE A 64 9.11 0.24 -9.23
CA ILE A 64 7.90 0.47 -8.45
C ILE A 64 7.97 1.76 -7.65
N GLU A 65 6.93 2.57 -7.79
CA GLU A 65 6.80 3.89 -7.18
C GLU A 65 5.42 4.07 -6.55
N MET A 66 5.37 4.79 -5.42
CA MET A 66 4.12 5.20 -4.78
C MET A 66 4.03 6.72 -4.84
N THR A 67 2.94 7.21 -5.42
CA THR A 67 2.64 8.64 -5.55
C THR A 67 1.94 9.17 -4.29
N ALA A 68 1.79 10.50 -4.22
CA ALA A 68 1.13 11.16 -3.10
C ALA A 68 -0.33 10.74 -2.92
N ASP A 69 -1.04 10.44 -4.01
CA ASP A 69 -2.47 10.11 -4.07
C ASP A 69 -2.80 8.64 -3.77
N ARG A 70 -1.90 7.89 -3.12
CA ARG A 70 -2.10 6.46 -2.79
C ARG A 70 -2.25 5.58 -4.04
N THR A 71 -1.55 5.96 -5.10
CA THR A 71 -1.42 5.17 -6.31
C THR A 71 -0.03 4.54 -6.33
N VAL A 72 0.04 3.26 -6.69
CA VAL A 72 1.29 2.52 -6.88
C VAL A 72 1.39 2.09 -8.34
N GLN A 73 2.50 2.42 -8.96
CA GLN A 73 2.81 2.00 -10.32
C GLN A 73 3.93 0.97 -10.28
N VAL A 74 3.76 -0.12 -11.04
CA VAL A 74 4.69 -1.25 -11.07
C VAL A 74 4.96 -1.65 -12.52
N GLN A 75 6.23 -1.81 -12.86
CA GLN A 75 6.72 -2.36 -14.12
C GLN A 75 7.69 -3.50 -13.79
N ALA A 76 7.37 -4.72 -14.22
CA ALA A 76 8.13 -5.92 -13.84
C ALA A 76 9.56 -5.93 -14.40
N ARG A 77 9.68 -5.58 -15.69
CA ARG A 77 10.85 -5.14 -16.46
C ARG A 77 10.40 -4.93 -17.90
#